data_AF-A0A836NZB7-F1
#
_entry.id   AF-A0A836NZB7-F1
#
_cell.length_a   1.000
_cell.length_b   1.000
_cell.length_c   1.000
_cell.angle_alpha   90.00
_cell.angle_beta   90.00
_cell.angle_gamma   90.00
#
_symmetry.space_group_name_H-M   'P 1'
#
loop_
_entity.id
_entity.type
_entity.pdbx_description
1 polymer ?
#
loop_
_entity_poly.entity_id
_entity_poly.type
_entity_poly.pdbx_seq_one_letter_code
_entity_poly.pdbx_strand_id
1 'polypeptide(L)' 'MTDAPRGQRRELLHQLRNRLNVMGFALYALRTETSKPLETLRTAHQSAVELLNQLGEEERSLQQASERPGDTAPGANTDQ' A
#
# COMPACT_ATOMS: atom_id res chain seq x y z
N MET A 1 8.60 -21.13 -7.96
CA MET A 1 9.41 -19.89 -8.01
C MET A 1 8.53 -18.68 -8.35
N THR A 2 7.40 -18.48 -7.64
CA THR A 2 6.30 -17.62 -8.17
C THR A 2 6.00 -16.39 -7.29
N ASP A 3 6.63 -16.23 -6.12
CA ASP A 3 6.39 -15.10 -5.21
C ASP A 3 7.33 -13.89 -5.36
N ALA A 4 8.39 -14.03 -6.16
CA ALA A 4 9.40 -12.98 -6.32
C ALA A 4 8.86 -11.59 -6.76
N PRO A 5 7.92 -11.45 -7.72
CA PRO A 5 7.43 -10.15 -8.14
C PRO A 5 6.47 -9.48 -7.14
N ARG A 6 5.78 -10.27 -6.30
CA ARG A 6 4.82 -9.76 -5.30
C ARG A 6 5.53 -9.12 -4.11
N GLY A 7 6.61 -9.75 -3.63
CA GLY A 7 7.46 -9.19 -2.57
C GLY A 7 8.09 -7.86 -2.98
N GLN A 8 8.59 -7.76 -4.22
CA GLN A 8 9.17 -6.53 -4.75
C GLN A 8 8.14 -5.40 -4.89
N ARG A 9 6.93 -5.70 -5.37
CA ARG A 9 5.84 -4.71 -5.47
C ARG A 9 5.48 -4.15 -4.10
N ARG A 10 5.37 -5.00 -3.07
CA ARG A 10 5.08 -4.57 -1.70
C ARG A 10 6.16 -3.67 -1.14
N GLU A 11 7.42 -4.02 -1.35
CA GLU A 11 8.56 -3.20 -0.94
C GLU A 11 8.54 -1.81 -1.61
N LEU A 12 8.25 -1.75 -2.92
CA LEU A 12 8.10 -0.48 -3.63
C LEU A 12 6.95 0.38 -3.08
N LEU A 13 5.81 -0.21 -2.72
CA LEU A 13 4.70 0.52 -2.09
C LEU A 13 5.10 1.08 -0.72
N HIS A 14 5.82 0.30 0.09
CA HIS A 14 6.34 0.77 1.37
C HIS A 14 7.32 1.94 1.20
N GLN A 15 8.25 1.83 0.24
CA GLN A 15 9.19 2.91 -0.05
C GLN A 15 8.47 4.17 -0.55
N LEU A 16 7.50 4.03 -1.45
CA LEU A 16 6.71 5.15 -1.97
C LEU A 16 5.94 5.84 -0.84
N ARG A 17 5.32 5.08 0.07
CA ARG A 17 4.66 5.62 1.27
C ARG A 17 5.62 6.44 2.13
N ASN A 18 6.84 5.93 2.34
CA ASN A 18 7.85 6.65 3.10
C ASN A 18 8.26 7.97 2.41
N ARG A 19 8.41 7.99 1.08
CA ARG A 19 8.72 9.22 0.34
C ARG A 19 7.59 10.24 0.41
N LEU A 20 6.34 9.81 0.28
CA LEU A 20 5.18 10.69 0.46
C LEU A 20 5.08 11.21 1.90
N ASN A 21 5.39 10.41 2.92
CA ASN A 21 5.43 10.90 4.31
C ASN A 21 6.48 12.03 4.48
N VAL A 22 7.69 11.86 3.96
CA VAL A 22 8.75 12.89 4.00
C VAL A 22 8.29 14.17 3.30
N MET A 23 7.68 14.05 2.12
CA MET A 23 7.11 15.20 1.41
C MET A 23 6.01 15.88 2.23
N GLY A 24 5.14 15.11 2.89
CA GLY A 24 4.10 15.62 3.78
C GLY A 24 4.67 16.41 4.95
N PHE A 25 5.74 15.93 5.57
CA PHE A 25 6.43 16.67 6.63
C PHE A 25 7.01 17.99 6.14
N ALA A 26 7.64 18.01 4.94
CA ALA A 26 8.15 19.24 4.34
C ALA A 26 7.02 20.23 4.03
N LEU A 27 5.91 19.77 3.44
CA LEU A 27 4.75 20.61 3.14
C LEU A 27 4.06 21.14 4.41
N TYR A 28 4.07 20.36 5.49
CA TYR A 28 3.54 20.77 6.79
C TYR A 28 4.44 21.80 7.49
N ALA A 29 5.75 21.69 7.35
CA ALA A 29 6.69 22.71 7.83
C ALA A 29 6.43 24.07 7.16
N LEU A 30 6.06 24.05 5.87
CA LEU A 30 5.71 25.23 5.06
C LEU A 30 4.22 25.59 5.13
N ARG A 31 3.45 25.11 6.12
CA ARG A 31 1.98 25.30 6.16
C ARG A 31 1.52 26.75 6.24
N THR A 32 2.35 27.64 6.79
CA THR A 32 2.07 29.08 6.90
C THR A 32 2.40 29.84 5.61
N GLU A 33 3.16 29.23 4.70
CA GLU A 33 3.50 29.83 3.41
C GLU A 33 2.36 29.60 2.42
N THR A 34 1.89 30.68 1.80
CA THR A 34 0.82 30.62 0.80
C THR A 34 1.34 31.09 -0.54
N SER A 35 1.31 30.17 -1.50
CA SER A 35 1.56 30.45 -2.90
C SER A 35 0.81 29.42 -3.74
N LYS A 36 0.36 29.82 -4.93
CA LYS A 36 -0.35 28.93 -5.87
C LYS A 36 0.44 27.64 -6.17
N PRO A 37 1.78 27.66 -6.34
CA PRO A 37 2.57 26.43 -6.45
C PRO A 37 2.53 25.54 -5.21
N LEU A 38 2.61 26.11 -4.00
CA LEU A 38 2.54 25.32 -2.76
C LEU A 38 1.17 24.67 -2.56
N GLU A 39 0.09 25.37 -2.89
CA GLU A 39 -1.26 24.79 -2.87
C GLU A 39 -1.38 23.63 -3.85
N THR A 40 -0.85 23.79 -5.07
CA THR A 40 -0.79 22.71 -6.07
C THR A 40 -0.04 21.50 -5.53
N LEU A 41 1.12 21.71 -4.89
CA LEU A 41 1.92 20.63 -4.31
C LEU A 41 1.19 19.91 -3.16
N ARG A 42 0.46 20.64 -2.30
CA ARG A 42 -0.36 20.05 -1.24
C ARG A 42 -1.48 19.19 -1.81
N THR A 43 -2.20 19.69 -2.80
CA THR A 43 -3.27 18.92 -3.47
C THR A 43 -2.70 17.68 -4.16
N ALA A 44 -1.59 17.81 -4.89
CA ALA A 44 -0.97 16.67 -5.56
C ALA A 44 -0.46 15.61 -4.56
N HIS A 45 0.13 16.04 -3.43
CA HIS A 45 0.54 15.15 -2.35
C HIS A 45 -0.64 14.38 -1.76
N GLN A 46 -1.73 15.08 -1.46
CA GLN A 46 -2.95 14.47 -0.93
C GLN A 46 -3.52 13.42 -1.89
N SER A 47 -3.67 13.76 -3.17
CA SER A 47 -4.14 12.81 -4.19
C SER A 47 -3.20 11.62 -4.35
N ALA A 48 -1.88 11.82 -4.29
CA ALA A 48 -0.92 10.72 -4.37
C ALA A 48 -1.03 9.76 -3.16
N VAL A 49 -1.28 10.29 -1.96
CA VAL A 49 -1.53 9.47 -0.76
C VAL A 49 -2.82 8.66 -0.90
N GLU A 50 -3.88 9.26 -1.41
CA GLU A 50 -5.16 8.58 -1.64
C GLU A 50 -5.02 7.43 -2.66
N LEU A 51 -4.36 7.68 -3.80
CA LEU A 51 -4.07 6.66 -4.80
C LEU A 51 -3.22 5.52 -4.22
N LEU A 52 -2.23 5.84 -3.39
CA LEU A 52 -1.39 4.84 -2.75
C LEU A 52 -2.18 3.97 -1.76
N ASN A 53 -3.14 4.53 -1.04
CA ASN A 53 -4.00 3.78 -0.14
C ASN A 53 -4.90 2.81 -0.90
N GLN A 54 -5.51 3.26 -2.01
CA GLN A 54 -6.29 2.39 -2.91
C GLN A 54 -5.44 1.24 -3.44
N LEU A 55 -4.23 1.54 -3.90
CA LEU A 55 -3.29 0.53 -4.39
C LEU A 55 -2.88 -0.49 -3.31
N GLY A 56 -2.74 -0.04 -2.06
CA GLY A 56 -2.48 -0.91 -0.91
C GLY A 56 -3.68 -1.76 -0.47
N GLU A 57 -4.91 -1.30 -0.73
CA GLU A 57 -6.15 -2.06 -0.52
C GLU A 57 -6.34 -3.15 -1.58
N GLU A 58 -6.12 -2.82 -2.84
CA GLU A 58 -6.14 -3.78 -3.95
C GLU A 58 -5.16 -4.93 -3.72
N GLU A 59 -3.93 -4.63 -3.27
CA GLU A 59 -2.93 -5.68 -2.99
C GLU A 59 -3.32 -6.61 -1.85
N ARG A 60 -3.89 -6.06 -0.77
CA ARG A 60 -4.38 -6.88 0.34
C ARG A 60 -5.54 -7.76 -0.10
N SER A 61 -6.43 -7.24 -0.94
CA SER A 61 -7.56 -7.98 -1.50
C SER A 61 -7.07 -9.13 -2.40
N LEU A 62 -6.06 -8.90 -3.24
CA LEU A 62 -5.44 -9.93 -4.09
C LEU A 62 -4.73 -11.02 -3.28
N GLN A 63 -4.10 -10.66 -2.15
CA GLN A 63 -3.50 -11.63 -1.22
C GLN A 63 -4.57 -12.50 -0.57
N GLN A 64 -5.63 -11.91 -0.02
CA GLN A 64 -6.74 -12.66 0.60
C GLN A 64 -7.43 -13.60 -0.39
N ALA A 65 -7.54 -13.21 -1.67
CA ALA A 65 -8.06 -14.08 -2.72
C ALA A 65 -7.11 -15.25 -3.07
N SER A 66 -5.79 -15.02 -2.98
CA SER A 66 -4.77 -16.06 -3.17
C SER A 66 -4.63 -17.00 -1.96
N GLU A 67 -4.97 -16.53 -0.77
CA GLU A 67 -4.89 -17.27 0.51
C GLU A 67 -6.17 -18.05 0.85
N ARG A 68 -7.24 -17.97 0.04
CA ARG A 68 -8.42 -18.83 0.23
C ARG A 68 -8.03 -20.30 0.08
N PRO A 69 -8.09 -21.11 1.15
CA PRO A 69 -7.63 -22.49 1.10
C PRO A 69 -8.63 -23.35 0.34
N GLY A 70 -8.19 -23.92 -0.78
CA GLY A 70 -8.71 -25.17 -1.31
C GLY A 70 -8.10 -26.40 -0.64
N ASP A 71 -7.46 -26.26 0.52
CA ASP A 71 -6.68 -27.36 1.13
C ASP A 71 -6.72 -27.35 2.65
N THR A 72 -7.93 -27.38 3.20
CA THR A 72 -8.15 -28.10 4.47
C THR A 72 -8.97 -29.33 4.14
N ALA A 73 -8.32 -30.36 3.61
CA ALA A 73 -8.81 -31.71 3.80
C ALA A 73 -8.99 -31.90 5.32
N PRO A 74 -10.21 -32.14 5.84
CA PRO A 74 -10.34 -32.59 7.19
C PRO A 74 -9.67 -33.95 7.22
N GLY A 75 -8.61 -34.07 8.01
CA GLY A 75 -8.01 -35.36 8.32
C GLY A 75 -9.11 -36.31 8.74
N ALA A 76 -9.39 -37.30 7.89
CA ALA A 76 -10.14 -38.47 8.29
C ALA A 76 -9.20 -39.30 9.18
N ASN A 77 -9.11 -38.89 10.44
CA ASN A 77 -8.90 -39.84 11.52
C ASN A 77 -10.11 -40.77 11.52
N THR A 78 -9.92 -41.98 11.05
CA THR A 78 -10.66 -43.13 11.58
C THR A 78 -9.66 -44.25 11.83
N ASP A 79 -9.15 -44.28 13.05
CA ASP A 79 -8.80 -45.53 13.72
C ASP A 79 -10.06 -46.42 13.75
N GLN A 80 -10.05 -47.54 13.03
CA GLN A 80 -10.50 -48.86 13.50
C GLN A 80 -10.24 -49.96 12.48
#